data_AF-A0A7W6AEM2-F1
#
_entry.id   AF-A0A7W6AEM2-F1
#
_cell.length_a   1.000
_cell.length_b   1.000
_cell.length_c   1.000
_cell.angle_alpha   90.00
_cell.angle_beta   90.00
_cell.angle_gamma   90.00
#
_symmetry.space_group_name_H-M   'P 1'
#
loop_
_entity.id
_entity.type
_entity.pdbx_description
1 polymer ?
#
loop_
_entity_poly.entity_id
_entity_poly.type
_entity_poly.pdbx_seq_one_letter_code
_entity_poly.pdbx_strand_id
1 'polypeptide(L)'
;MSPITFADHGLSDSNRAQNGKANCSPEVSPNRLPCGLWRRGAVYQYRTRVPADLIAIVGKPRINRSLKTASLAVARRSVREIACDIERQFDALRQAGGAATVQDRGVIAKPSPVCRTSFTSCSLTFAEVCERYLTDPTISRTSKSSIVYRSTFATIAAILGRERRFGLISRDECRDVLAVLQKLPPNARKRWPDLSPREIAEAAEARGDAGMSVANINEYMNKLSSLFNWAVKEEIIHRNPARGLRVMDTRMARDKRLPFESWQLKRIFDAPLYRGCRDDENGYACRGVNRPRRSRFWIPLVALWGGLRQGEICQMLTNDVRELDGILCFVVSATEGDGKSLKTAASYRVVPVHPELLRIGFAEYVRDRRRAKDERLFPDLTIDSLGLYSGKFSKWFARF
;
A
#
# COMPACT_ATOMS: atom_id res chain seq x y z
N MET A 1 -61.99 17.13 1.20
CA MET A 1 -60.62 17.32 0.68
C MET A 1 -60.58 18.67 0.02
N SER A 2 -60.03 19.68 0.71
CA SER A 2 -59.82 21.01 0.13
C SER A 2 -58.33 21.13 -0.22
N PRO A 3 -57.95 21.52 -1.45
CA PRO A 3 -56.56 21.62 -1.83
C PRO A 3 -55.89 22.79 -1.12
N ILE A 4 -54.69 22.56 -0.61
CA ILE A 4 -53.81 23.58 -0.04
C ILE A 4 -53.28 24.41 -1.21
N THR A 5 -53.72 25.65 -1.33
CA THR A 5 -53.16 26.67 -2.21
C THR A 5 -51.86 27.19 -1.60
N PHE A 6 -50.74 27.00 -2.31
CA PHE A 6 -49.47 27.64 -1.97
C PHE A 6 -49.51 29.08 -2.47
N ALA A 7 -49.38 30.03 -1.56
CA ALA A 7 -49.17 31.43 -1.91
C ALA A 7 -47.78 31.59 -2.55
N ASP A 8 -47.76 32.09 -3.79
CA ASP A 8 -46.55 32.36 -4.55
C ASP A 8 -45.90 33.65 -4.02
N HIS A 9 -45.04 33.51 -3.01
CA HIS A 9 -44.14 34.59 -2.63
C HIS A 9 -42.95 34.57 -3.59
N GLY A 10 -42.97 35.53 -4.53
CA GLY A 10 -42.01 35.68 -5.60
C GLY A 10 -40.56 35.38 -5.18
N LEU A 11 -40.01 34.32 -5.76
CA LEU A 11 -38.59 34.07 -5.80
C LEU A 11 -37.95 35.16 -6.67
N SER A 12 -37.28 36.12 -6.05
CA SER A 12 -36.43 37.05 -6.78
C SER A 12 -35.27 36.25 -7.40
N ASP A 13 -35.22 36.21 -8.73
CA ASP A 13 -34.09 35.70 -9.51
C ASP A 13 -32.83 36.49 -9.15
N SER A 14 -32.06 35.99 -8.18
CA SER A 14 -30.75 36.54 -7.85
C SER A 14 -29.67 35.49 -8.14
N ASN A 15 -28.91 35.78 -9.19
CA ASN A 15 -27.63 35.19 -9.56
C ASN A 15 -27.63 33.72 -10.01
N ARG A 16 -28.10 33.49 -11.24
CA ARG A 16 -27.65 32.36 -12.08
C ARG A 16 -26.21 32.59 -12.53
N ALA A 17 -25.25 32.40 -11.62
CA ALA A 17 -23.85 32.28 -12.00
C ALA A 17 -23.63 30.93 -12.70
N GLN A 18 -23.26 30.98 -13.98
CA GLN A 18 -22.68 29.83 -14.69
C GLN A 18 -21.34 29.49 -14.02
N ASN A 19 -21.36 28.61 -13.02
CA ASN A 19 -20.15 27.99 -12.49
C ASN A 19 -20.41 26.49 -12.33
N GLY A 20 -19.53 25.69 -12.94
CA GLY A 20 -19.58 24.24 -12.91
C GLY A 20 -19.78 23.73 -11.49
N LYS A 21 -20.69 22.76 -11.37
CA LYS A 21 -21.12 22.10 -10.12
C LYS A 21 -20.00 22.10 -9.08
N ALA A 22 -20.10 22.96 -8.07
CA ALA A 22 -19.44 22.70 -6.82
C ALA A 22 -19.91 21.30 -6.40
N ASN A 23 -18.98 20.39 -6.14
CA ASN A 23 -19.26 19.09 -5.53
C ASN A 23 -19.73 19.28 -4.08
N CYS A 24 -20.84 19.99 -3.89
CA CYS A 24 -21.65 19.90 -2.69
C CYS A 24 -22.42 18.59 -2.83
N SER A 25 -21.76 17.45 -2.58
CA SER A 25 -22.50 16.21 -2.34
C SER A 25 -23.28 16.43 -1.03
N PRO A 26 -24.62 16.42 -1.03
CA PRO A 26 -25.41 16.39 0.20
C PRO A 26 -25.36 14.97 0.81
N GLU A 27 -24.24 14.25 0.65
CA GLU A 27 -24.04 12.92 1.18
C GLU A 27 -23.91 13.02 2.70
N VAL A 28 -25.07 13.12 3.34
CA VAL A 28 -25.24 12.71 4.72
C VAL A 28 -24.88 11.23 4.73
N SER A 29 -23.66 10.89 5.18
CA SER A 29 -23.20 9.50 5.24
C SER A 29 -24.31 8.64 5.84
N PRO A 30 -24.91 7.70 5.08
CA PRO A 30 -26.12 7.00 5.51
C PRO A 30 -25.87 6.16 6.77
N ASN A 31 -24.61 5.86 7.09
CA ASN A 31 -24.22 5.04 8.22
C ASN A 31 -23.77 5.81 9.48
N ARG A 32 -23.67 7.15 9.44
CA ARG A 32 -23.28 7.93 10.62
C ARG A 32 -24.52 8.32 11.41
N LEU A 33 -24.63 7.83 12.65
CA LEU A 33 -25.68 8.28 13.58
C LEU A 33 -25.52 9.78 13.85
N PRO A 34 -26.62 10.57 13.83
CA PRO A 34 -26.59 11.96 14.26
C PRO A 34 -25.99 12.10 15.68
N CYS A 35 -25.25 13.18 15.90
CA CYS A 35 -24.64 13.46 17.21
C CYS A 35 -25.72 13.48 18.31
N GLY A 36 -25.48 12.79 19.43
CA GLY A 36 -26.41 12.72 20.56
C GLY A 36 -27.52 11.67 20.45
N LEU A 37 -27.68 11.00 19.29
CA LEU A 37 -28.62 9.89 19.14
C LEU A 37 -28.04 8.58 19.67
N TRP A 38 -28.72 7.94 20.62
CA TRP A 38 -28.32 6.64 21.17
C TRP A 38 -29.55 5.79 21.50
N ARG A 39 -29.39 4.47 21.62
CA ARG A 39 -30.49 3.52 21.83
C ARG A 39 -30.46 3.00 23.28
N ARG A 40 -31.61 3.03 23.96
CA ARG A 40 -31.80 2.45 25.30
C ARG A 40 -32.90 1.40 25.24
N GLY A 41 -32.52 0.12 25.28
CA GLY A 41 -33.45 -0.99 25.03
C GLY A 41 -33.99 -0.97 23.60
N ALA A 42 -35.32 -0.99 23.45
CA ALA A 42 -35.98 -0.95 22.14
C ALA A 42 -36.18 0.47 21.58
N VAL A 43 -35.94 1.53 22.37
CA VAL A 43 -36.33 2.91 22.02
C VAL A 43 -35.11 3.81 21.83
N TYR A 44 -35.12 4.63 20.78
CA TYR A 44 -34.10 5.66 20.56
C TYR A 44 -34.31 6.88 21.46
N GLN A 45 -33.21 7.46 21.92
CA GLN A 45 -33.18 8.67 22.75
C GLN A 45 -32.19 9.70 22.19
N TYR A 46 -32.53 10.97 22.37
CA TYR A 46 -31.63 12.08 22.09
C TYR A 46 -31.05 12.62 23.40
N ARG A 47 -29.73 12.76 23.44
CA ARG A 47 -28.98 13.27 24.57
C ARG A 47 -28.12 14.45 24.14
N THR A 48 -28.29 15.58 24.81
CA THR A 48 -27.46 16.77 24.60
C THR A 48 -26.93 17.31 25.93
N ARG A 49 -25.83 18.06 25.86
CA ARG A 49 -25.27 18.77 27.01
C ARG A 49 -26.03 20.08 27.22
N VAL A 50 -26.28 20.41 28.47
CA VAL A 50 -26.82 21.73 28.83
C VAL A 50 -25.66 22.73 28.75
N PRO A 51 -25.83 23.87 28.07
CA PRO A 51 -24.85 24.96 28.07
C PRO A 51 -24.47 25.40 29.50
N ALA A 52 -23.20 25.73 29.74
CA ALA A 52 -22.67 25.97 31.09
C ALA A 52 -23.41 27.07 31.85
N ASP A 53 -23.81 28.12 31.13
CA ASP A 53 -24.64 29.24 31.58
C ASP A 53 -26.02 28.80 32.11
N LEU A 54 -26.56 27.69 31.59
CA LEU A 54 -27.88 27.19 31.95
C LEU A 54 -27.85 26.04 32.96
N ILE A 55 -26.68 25.52 33.35
CA ILE A 55 -26.59 24.40 34.29
C ILE A 55 -27.16 24.77 35.66
N ALA A 56 -26.91 25.99 36.15
CA ALA A 56 -27.44 26.47 37.43
C ALA A 56 -28.98 26.56 37.43
N ILE A 57 -29.58 26.91 36.28
CA ILE A 57 -31.03 27.08 36.13
C ILE A 57 -31.72 25.71 35.90
N VAL A 58 -31.15 24.87 35.03
CA VAL A 58 -31.70 23.55 34.67
C VAL A 58 -31.41 22.50 35.75
N GLY A 59 -30.41 22.72 36.60
CA GLY A 59 -30.00 21.84 37.70
C GLY A 59 -29.34 20.53 37.26
N LYS A 60 -29.11 20.33 35.95
CA LYS A 60 -28.52 19.10 35.38
C LYS A 60 -27.57 19.43 34.22
N PRO A 61 -26.44 18.73 34.08
CA PRO A 61 -25.47 18.98 33.01
C PRO A 61 -25.86 18.38 31.65
N ARG A 62 -26.86 17.48 31.61
CA ARG A 62 -27.29 16.79 30.40
C ARG A 62 -28.80 16.56 30.41
N ILE A 63 -29.43 16.73 29.26
CA ILE A 63 -30.85 16.43 29.03
C ILE A 63 -30.95 15.19 28.13
N ASN A 64 -31.84 14.28 28.50
CA ASN A 64 -32.21 13.11 27.71
C ASN A 64 -33.70 13.19 27.35
N ARG A 65 -34.04 13.04 26.08
CA ARG A 65 -35.43 12.95 25.59
C ARG A 65 -35.62 11.64 24.83
N SER A 66 -36.69 10.90 25.16
CA SER A 66 -37.07 9.70 24.41
C SER A 66 -37.73 10.09 23.09
N LEU A 67 -37.33 9.46 21.98
CA LEU A 67 -37.95 9.66 20.67
C LEU A 67 -39.16 8.74 20.44
N LYS A 68 -39.49 7.88 21.41
CA LYS A 68 -40.66 6.97 21.38
C LYS A 68 -40.75 6.12 20.11
N THR A 69 -39.60 5.79 19.48
CA THR A 69 -39.54 4.96 18.27
C THR A 69 -38.41 3.96 18.34
N ALA A 70 -38.65 2.77 17.81
CA ALA A 70 -37.65 1.72 17.58
C ALA A 70 -37.03 1.80 16.18
N SER A 71 -37.61 2.60 15.27
CA SER A 71 -37.13 2.74 13.89
C SER A 71 -36.04 3.80 13.79
N LEU A 72 -34.87 3.39 13.29
CA LEU A 72 -33.74 4.30 13.10
C LEU A 72 -34.06 5.43 12.11
N ALA A 73 -34.82 5.16 11.05
CA ALA A 73 -35.18 6.16 10.04
C ALA A 73 -36.11 7.24 10.61
N VAL A 74 -37.08 6.85 11.46
CA VAL A 74 -37.94 7.79 12.19
C VAL A 74 -37.13 8.57 13.21
N ALA A 75 -36.28 7.88 13.98
CA ALA A 75 -35.41 8.51 14.98
C ALA A 75 -34.52 9.61 14.37
N ARG A 76 -33.92 9.38 13.20
CA ARG A 76 -33.07 10.38 12.51
C ARG A 76 -33.83 11.66 12.14
N ARG A 77 -35.11 11.56 11.81
CA ARG A 77 -35.95 12.73 11.51
C ARG A 77 -36.34 13.45 12.81
N SER A 78 -36.88 12.72 13.78
CA SER A 78 -37.35 13.27 15.05
C SER A 78 -36.23 13.89 15.91
N VAL A 79 -34.97 13.45 15.76
CA VAL A 79 -33.83 14.11 16.43
C VAL A 79 -33.74 15.59 16.07
N ARG A 80 -34.01 15.97 14.82
CA ARG A 80 -33.89 17.35 14.37
C ARG A 80 -34.93 18.25 15.04
N GLU A 81 -36.17 17.77 15.13
CA GLU A 81 -37.28 18.45 15.80
C GLU A 81 -36.98 18.60 17.30
N ILE A 82 -36.64 17.50 17.97
CA ILE A 82 -36.34 17.51 19.41
C ILE A 82 -35.11 18.36 19.74
N ALA A 83 -34.08 18.36 18.90
CA ALA A 83 -32.91 19.21 19.09
C ALA A 83 -33.30 20.70 19.00
N CYS A 84 -34.09 21.07 17.98
CA CYS A 84 -34.59 22.44 17.81
C CYS A 84 -35.46 22.87 19.00
N ASP A 85 -36.33 22.00 19.50
CA ASP A 85 -37.16 22.31 20.66
C ASP A 85 -36.35 22.49 21.95
N ILE A 86 -35.29 21.69 22.14
CA ILE A 86 -34.38 21.86 23.29
C ILE A 86 -33.61 23.17 23.17
N GLU A 87 -33.12 23.54 21.99
CA GLU A 87 -32.44 24.82 21.76
C GLU A 87 -33.38 26.00 22.03
N ARG A 88 -34.63 25.95 21.55
CA ARG A 88 -35.67 26.95 21.90
C ARG A 88 -35.91 27.05 23.40
N GLN A 89 -35.94 25.93 24.12
CA GLN A 89 -36.05 25.93 25.58
C GLN A 89 -34.85 26.60 26.24
N PHE A 90 -33.63 26.35 25.75
CA PHE A 90 -32.43 27.02 26.26
C PHE A 90 -32.47 28.53 26.01
N ASP A 91 -32.92 28.96 24.83
CA ASP A 91 -33.02 30.39 24.54
C ASP A 91 -34.09 31.09 25.38
N ALA A 92 -35.25 30.44 25.60
CA ALA A 92 -36.27 30.95 26.51
C ALA A 92 -35.74 31.08 27.96
N LEU A 93 -34.93 30.11 28.43
CA LEU A 93 -34.30 30.19 29.76
C LEU A 93 -33.27 31.31 29.84
N ARG A 94 -32.51 31.59 28.77
CA ARG A 94 -31.58 32.74 28.73
C ARG A 94 -32.33 34.06 28.80
N GLN A 95 -33.42 34.19 28.05
CA GLN A 95 -34.27 35.38 28.06
C GLN A 95 -34.92 35.62 29.43
N ALA A 96 -35.39 34.56 30.11
CA ALA A 96 -35.99 34.66 31.43
C ALA A 96 -34.96 34.92 32.56
N GLY A 97 -33.74 34.40 32.42
CA GLY A 97 -32.67 34.52 33.42
C GLY A 97 -31.80 35.78 33.30
N GLY A 98 -32.11 36.70 32.38
CA GLY A 98 -31.32 37.92 32.16
C GLY A 98 -29.93 37.68 31.57
N ALA A 99 -29.65 36.48 31.06
CA ALA A 99 -28.38 36.17 30.40
C ALA A 99 -28.37 36.79 28.99
N ALA A 100 -27.21 37.27 28.55
CA ALA A 100 -27.04 37.93 27.26
C ALA A 100 -27.60 37.06 26.12
N THR A 101 -28.72 37.49 25.53
CA THR A 101 -29.26 36.93 24.30
C THR A 101 -28.21 37.13 23.21
N VAL A 102 -27.96 36.08 22.42
CA VAL A 102 -27.21 36.24 21.17
C VAL A 102 -28.04 37.21 20.33
N GLN A 103 -27.61 38.47 20.25
CA GLN A 103 -28.22 39.43 19.35
C GLN A 103 -28.03 38.88 17.95
N ASP A 104 -29.14 38.53 17.30
CA ASP A 104 -29.15 38.28 15.87
C ASP A 104 -28.81 39.60 15.19
N ARG A 105 -27.51 39.85 15.03
CA ARG A 105 -27.04 40.88 14.11
C ARG A 105 -27.48 40.36 12.76
N GLY A 106 -28.62 40.82 12.25
CA GLY A 106 -29.25 40.44 10.97
C GLY A 106 -28.40 40.68 9.71
N VAL A 107 -27.08 40.70 9.86
CA VAL A 107 -26.08 40.59 8.82
C VAL A 107 -26.12 39.17 8.31
N ILE A 108 -26.91 38.95 7.26
CA ILE A 108 -26.76 37.78 6.39
C ILE A 108 -25.29 37.76 5.96
N ALA A 109 -24.54 36.73 6.40
CA ALA A 109 -23.15 36.56 6.01
C ALA A 109 -23.08 36.47 4.48
N LYS A 110 -22.55 37.51 3.84
CA LYS A 110 -22.24 37.45 2.41
C LYS A 110 -21.25 36.29 2.23
N PRO A 111 -21.48 35.34 1.30
CA PRO A 111 -20.54 34.26 1.08
C PRO A 111 -19.19 34.89 0.78
N SER A 112 -18.19 34.58 1.61
CA SER A 112 -16.83 35.03 1.36
C SER A 112 -16.46 34.56 -0.05
N PRO A 113 -15.88 35.43 -0.90
CA PRO A 113 -15.34 34.96 -2.16
C PRO A 113 -14.40 33.82 -1.82
N VAL A 114 -14.65 32.64 -2.39
CA VAL A 114 -13.73 31.52 -2.31
C VAL A 114 -12.42 32.08 -2.83
N CYS A 115 -11.48 32.34 -1.92
CA CYS A 115 -10.13 32.70 -2.30
C CYS A 115 -9.65 31.48 -3.08
N ARG A 116 -9.73 31.55 -4.41
CA ARG A 116 -9.03 30.62 -5.27
C ARG A 116 -7.59 30.90 -4.91
N THR A 117 -7.03 30.07 -4.02
CA THR A 117 -5.60 30.04 -3.75
C THR A 117 -4.95 30.12 -5.12
N SER A 118 -4.36 31.27 -5.41
CA SER A 118 -3.59 31.49 -6.62
C SER A 118 -2.57 30.38 -6.60
N PHE A 119 -2.76 29.38 -7.46
CA PHE A 119 -1.83 28.28 -7.56
C PHE A 119 -0.50 28.93 -7.91
N THR A 120 0.43 28.92 -6.96
CA THR A 120 1.83 29.11 -7.28
C THR A 120 2.10 28.02 -8.30
N SER A 121 2.19 28.40 -9.56
CA SER A 121 2.35 27.45 -10.66
C SER A 121 3.68 26.77 -10.40
N CYS A 122 3.64 25.56 -9.85
CA CYS A 122 4.82 24.74 -9.70
C CYS A 122 5.43 24.60 -11.10
N SER A 123 6.55 25.29 -11.33
CA SER A 123 7.23 25.34 -12.62
C SER A 123 7.95 24.04 -12.93
N LEU A 124 8.09 23.16 -11.94
CA LEU A 124 8.83 21.91 -12.06
C LEU A 124 8.16 20.95 -13.03
N THR A 125 8.98 20.30 -13.85
CA THR A 125 8.54 19.24 -14.76
C THR A 125 8.46 17.90 -14.04
N PHE A 126 7.76 16.94 -14.63
CA PHE A 126 7.68 15.58 -14.10
C PHE A 126 9.06 14.92 -13.96
N ALA A 127 9.95 15.13 -14.93
CA ALA A 127 11.30 14.60 -14.89
C ALA A 127 12.13 15.18 -13.73
N GLU A 128 12.05 16.49 -13.49
CA GLU A 128 12.76 17.16 -12.39
C GLU A 128 12.30 16.65 -11.02
N VAL A 129 10.98 16.52 -10.82
CA VAL A 129 10.42 16.02 -9.57
C VAL A 129 10.79 14.55 -9.34
N CYS A 130 10.82 13.73 -10.40
CA CYS A 130 11.31 12.36 -10.31
C CYS A 130 12.77 12.30 -9.85
N GLU A 131 13.66 13.13 -10.42
CA GLU A 131 15.07 13.12 -10.02
C GLU A 131 15.23 13.58 -8.57
N ARG A 132 14.56 14.67 -8.15
CA ARG A 132 14.58 15.12 -6.75
C ARG A 132 14.14 14.03 -5.78
N TYR A 133 13.07 13.29 -6.08
CA TYR A 133 12.60 12.18 -5.25
C TYR A 133 13.58 11.00 -5.19
N LEU A 134 14.34 10.77 -6.27
CA LEU A 134 15.32 9.69 -6.38
C LEU A 134 16.65 10.04 -5.70
N THR A 135 17.02 11.31 -5.64
CA THR A 135 18.24 11.82 -4.99
C THR A 135 18.02 12.32 -3.57
N ASP A 136 16.76 12.30 -3.08
CA ASP A 136 16.41 12.73 -1.73
C ASP A 136 17.19 11.94 -0.65
N PRO A 137 18.04 12.62 0.15
CA PRO A 137 18.84 11.97 1.19
C PRO A 137 18.02 11.49 2.39
N THR A 138 16.81 12.01 2.58
CA THR A 138 15.90 11.61 3.66
C THR A 138 15.29 10.23 3.42
N ILE A 139 15.42 9.68 2.20
CA ILE A 139 14.85 8.39 1.83
C ILE A 139 15.95 7.35 1.55
N SER A 140 16.19 6.49 2.53
CA SER A 140 17.09 5.34 2.35
C SER A 140 16.48 4.29 1.41
N ARG A 141 17.21 3.95 0.34
CA ARG A 141 16.82 2.93 -0.66
C ARG A 141 17.96 1.99 -0.95
N THR A 142 17.63 0.71 -1.11
CA THR A 142 18.57 -0.27 -1.68
C THR A 142 18.84 0.03 -3.16
N SER A 143 20.01 -0.35 -3.67
CA SER A 143 20.38 -0.18 -5.09
C SER A 143 19.34 -0.79 -6.04
N LYS A 144 18.83 -1.98 -5.69
CA LYS A 144 17.75 -2.64 -6.42
C LYS A 144 16.48 -1.80 -6.46
N SER A 145 16.03 -1.29 -5.32
CA SER A 145 14.84 -0.44 -5.26
C SER A 145 15.01 0.78 -6.15
N SER A 146 16.16 1.47 -6.06
CA SER A 146 16.44 2.67 -6.87
C SER A 146 16.38 2.39 -8.37
N ILE A 147 16.93 1.26 -8.84
CA ILE A 147 16.83 0.84 -10.25
C ILE A 147 15.37 0.64 -10.68
N VAL A 148 14.56 -0.01 -9.84
CA VAL A 148 13.13 -0.26 -10.14
C VAL A 148 12.33 1.05 -10.17
N TYR A 149 12.61 2.00 -9.26
CA TYR A 149 11.97 3.32 -9.30
C TYR A 149 12.38 4.10 -10.55
N ARG A 150 13.67 4.13 -10.90
CA ARG A 150 14.17 4.79 -12.12
C ARG A 150 13.50 4.23 -13.37
N SER A 151 13.43 2.90 -13.52
CA SER A 151 12.78 2.29 -14.69
C SER A 151 11.27 2.55 -14.73
N THR A 152 10.60 2.50 -13.57
CA THR A 152 9.16 2.80 -13.46
C THR A 152 8.85 4.24 -13.86
N PHE A 153 9.58 5.21 -13.30
CA PHE A 153 9.38 6.62 -13.62
C PHE A 153 9.78 6.95 -15.05
N ALA A 154 10.79 6.30 -15.61
CA ALA A 154 11.12 6.46 -17.03
C ALA A 154 9.96 6.03 -17.94
N THR A 155 9.30 4.91 -17.65
CA THR A 155 8.11 4.48 -18.40
C THR A 155 6.95 5.47 -18.22
N ILE A 156 6.68 5.91 -17.00
CA ILE A 156 5.58 6.87 -16.75
C ILE A 156 5.87 8.22 -17.41
N ALA A 157 7.11 8.71 -17.36
CA ALA A 157 7.52 9.93 -18.03
C ALA A 157 7.39 9.83 -19.56
N ALA A 158 7.62 8.65 -20.13
CA ALA A 158 7.39 8.41 -21.55
C ALA A 158 5.89 8.35 -21.93
N ILE A 159 4.99 8.17 -20.96
CA ILE A 159 3.53 8.23 -21.17
C ILE A 159 2.99 9.66 -20.98
N LEU A 160 3.37 10.32 -19.88
CA LEU A 160 2.90 11.67 -19.52
C LEU A 160 3.62 12.79 -20.27
N GLY A 161 4.83 12.53 -20.78
CA GLY A 161 5.76 13.54 -21.25
C GLY A 161 6.70 13.99 -20.14
N ARG A 162 7.99 14.03 -20.45
CA ARG A 162 9.06 14.41 -19.49
C ARG A 162 8.91 15.85 -19.00
N GLU A 163 8.57 16.75 -19.92
CA GLU A 163 8.41 18.20 -19.71
C GLU A 163 7.03 18.59 -19.16
N ARG A 164 6.18 17.60 -18.85
CA ARG A 164 4.85 17.88 -18.31
C ARG A 164 4.99 18.56 -16.95
N ARG A 165 4.43 19.78 -16.82
CA ARG A 165 4.40 20.52 -15.55
C ARG A 165 3.74 19.69 -14.46
N PHE A 166 4.49 19.41 -13.39
CA PHE A 166 4.09 18.45 -12.37
C PHE A 166 2.83 18.87 -11.62
N GLY A 167 2.71 20.16 -11.28
CA GLY A 167 1.54 20.71 -10.59
C GLY A 167 0.24 20.70 -11.40
N LEU A 168 0.32 20.50 -12.73
CA LEU A 168 -0.84 20.44 -13.61
C LEU A 168 -1.31 19.00 -13.88
N ILE A 169 -0.61 17.98 -13.40
CA ILE A 169 -0.96 16.58 -13.64
C ILE A 169 -2.29 16.27 -12.94
N SER A 170 -3.30 15.98 -13.75
CA SER A 170 -4.66 15.74 -13.30
C SER A 170 -4.93 14.28 -12.93
N ARG A 171 -6.10 14.04 -12.33
CA ARG A 171 -6.63 12.69 -12.07
C ARG A 171 -6.81 11.92 -13.38
N ASP A 172 -7.23 12.60 -14.44
CA ASP A 172 -7.52 11.98 -15.73
C ASP A 172 -6.24 11.55 -16.44
N GLU A 173 -5.17 12.35 -16.36
CA GLU A 173 -3.85 11.93 -16.85
C GLU A 173 -3.31 10.72 -16.08
N CYS A 174 -3.55 10.64 -14.76
CA CYS A 174 -3.18 9.45 -13.99
C CYS A 174 -4.03 8.22 -14.36
N ARG A 175 -5.29 8.41 -14.78
CA ARG A 175 -6.15 7.33 -15.30
C ARG A 175 -5.72 6.88 -16.69
N ASP A 176 -5.26 7.81 -17.52
CA ASP A 176 -4.71 7.51 -18.83
C ASP A 176 -3.41 6.70 -18.72
N VAL A 177 -2.51 7.05 -17.77
CA VAL A 177 -1.35 6.19 -17.44
C VAL A 177 -1.79 4.78 -17.07
N LEU A 178 -2.83 4.64 -16.25
CA LEU A 178 -3.37 3.34 -15.87
C LEU A 178 -3.89 2.55 -17.08
N ALA A 179 -4.60 3.21 -18.00
CA ALA A 179 -5.14 2.61 -19.21
C ALA A 179 -4.03 2.14 -20.18
N VAL A 180 -2.98 2.94 -20.37
CA VAL A 180 -1.82 2.55 -21.18
C VAL A 180 -1.11 1.34 -20.56
N LEU A 181 -0.90 1.34 -19.23
CA LEU A 181 -0.27 0.22 -18.54
C LEU A 181 -1.06 -1.10 -18.64
N GLN A 182 -2.40 -1.04 -18.70
CA GLN A 182 -3.24 -2.22 -18.89
C GLN A 182 -3.01 -2.90 -20.24
N LYS A 183 -2.73 -2.10 -21.28
CA LYS A 183 -2.50 -2.56 -22.65
C LYS A 183 -1.03 -2.87 -22.94
N LEU A 184 -0.11 -2.35 -22.13
CA LEU A 184 1.33 -2.53 -22.34
C LEU A 184 1.74 -3.99 -22.09
N PRO A 185 2.35 -4.69 -23.06
CA PRO A 185 2.76 -6.08 -22.89
C PRO A 185 3.98 -6.22 -21.96
N PRO A 186 4.19 -7.40 -21.35
CA PRO A 186 5.38 -7.66 -20.54
C PRO A 186 6.65 -7.52 -21.38
N ASN A 187 7.72 -6.99 -20.76
CA ASN A 187 9.01 -6.75 -21.42
C ASN A 187 8.91 -5.84 -22.67
N ALA A 188 7.89 -4.97 -22.76
CA ALA A 188 7.64 -4.05 -23.88
C ALA A 188 8.92 -3.38 -24.42
N ARG A 189 9.66 -2.66 -23.57
CA ARG A 189 10.86 -1.92 -23.98
C ARG A 189 12.00 -2.80 -24.50
N LYS A 190 12.03 -4.09 -24.13
CA LYS A 190 13.02 -5.05 -24.66
C LYS A 190 12.62 -5.54 -26.05
N ARG A 191 11.31 -5.62 -26.33
CA ARG A 191 10.75 -6.07 -27.61
C ARG A 191 10.66 -4.92 -28.62
N TRP A 192 10.42 -3.70 -28.16
CA TRP A 192 10.30 -2.48 -28.96
C TRP A 192 11.10 -1.35 -28.31
N PRO A 193 12.42 -1.27 -28.58
CA PRO A 193 13.28 -0.27 -27.96
C PRO A 193 13.01 1.16 -28.46
N ASP A 194 12.57 1.31 -29.71
CA ASP A 194 12.45 2.61 -30.40
C ASP A 194 11.05 3.22 -30.32
N LEU A 195 10.06 2.47 -29.84
CA LEU A 195 8.67 2.93 -29.75
C LEU A 195 8.34 3.46 -28.35
N SER A 196 7.47 4.47 -28.29
CA SER A 196 6.91 4.96 -27.04
C SER A 196 5.98 3.92 -26.41
N PRO A 197 5.77 3.96 -25.08
CA PRO A 197 4.83 3.04 -24.43
C PRO A 197 3.40 3.10 -24.98
N ARG A 198 2.98 4.25 -25.52
CA ARG A 198 1.65 4.41 -26.14
C ARG A 198 1.58 3.64 -27.45
N GLU A 199 2.54 3.84 -28.35
CA GLU A 199 2.60 3.12 -29.63
C GLU A 199 2.72 1.60 -29.41
N ILE A 200 3.48 1.17 -28.39
CA ILE A 200 3.57 -0.25 -28.04
C ILE A 200 2.23 -0.80 -27.56
N ALA A 201 1.51 -0.04 -26.71
CA ALA A 201 0.21 -0.45 -26.19
C ALA A 201 -0.83 -0.57 -27.32
N GLU A 202 -0.85 0.37 -28.27
CA GLU A 202 -1.73 0.33 -29.44
C GLU A 202 -1.39 -0.85 -30.36
N ALA A 203 -0.10 -1.08 -30.65
CA ALA A 203 0.35 -2.20 -31.46
C ALA A 203 0.07 -3.57 -30.80
N ALA A 204 0.18 -3.65 -29.46
CA ALA A 204 -0.14 -4.85 -28.70
C ALA A 204 -1.64 -5.16 -28.74
N GLU A 205 -2.47 -4.14 -28.56
CA GLU A 205 -3.93 -4.26 -28.63
C GLU A 205 -4.38 -4.71 -30.02
N ALA A 206 -3.83 -4.12 -31.09
CA ALA A 206 -4.12 -4.51 -32.47
C ALA A 206 -3.74 -5.97 -32.78
N ARG A 207 -2.71 -6.52 -32.14
CA ARG A 207 -2.30 -7.92 -32.27
C ARG A 207 -3.02 -8.87 -31.32
N GLY A 208 -3.81 -8.37 -30.37
CA GLY A 208 -4.40 -9.18 -29.30
C GLY A 208 -3.37 -9.72 -28.30
N ASP A 209 -2.21 -9.07 -28.16
CA ASP A 209 -1.17 -9.45 -27.20
C ASP A 209 -1.68 -9.26 -25.75
N ALA A 210 -1.32 -10.19 -24.86
CA ALA A 210 -1.67 -10.07 -23.45
C ALA A 210 -0.92 -8.88 -22.79
N GLY A 211 -1.68 -8.03 -22.11
CA GLY A 211 -1.16 -6.89 -21.35
C GLY A 211 -0.44 -7.28 -20.06
N MET A 212 0.00 -6.25 -19.34
CA MET A 212 0.71 -6.37 -18.08
C MET A 212 -0.16 -7.04 -16.99
N SER A 213 0.47 -7.82 -16.10
CA SER A 213 -0.25 -8.39 -14.96
C SER A 213 -0.78 -7.30 -14.02
N VAL A 214 -1.97 -7.52 -13.44
CA VAL A 214 -2.61 -6.60 -12.48
C VAL A 214 -1.68 -6.21 -11.32
N ALA A 215 -0.90 -7.16 -10.81
CA ALA A 215 0.06 -6.90 -9.75
C ALA A 215 1.13 -5.90 -10.18
N ASN A 216 1.66 -6.03 -11.40
CA ASN A 216 2.68 -5.12 -11.92
C ASN A 216 2.08 -3.73 -12.20
N ILE A 217 0.87 -3.65 -12.78
CA ILE A 217 0.18 -2.37 -13.00
C ILE A 217 0.00 -1.61 -11.67
N ASN A 218 -0.50 -2.29 -10.64
CA ASN A 218 -0.66 -1.71 -9.32
C ASN A 218 0.68 -1.29 -8.70
N GLU A 219 1.76 -2.01 -8.99
CA GLU A 219 3.11 -1.69 -8.53
C GLU A 219 3.69 -0.43 -9.20
N TYR A 220 3.32 -0.14 -10.46
CA TYR A 220 3.59 1.16 -11.11
C TYR A 220 2.79 2.28 -10.45
N MET A 221 1.48 2.09 -10.28
CA MET A 221 0.60 3.11 -9.68
C MET A 221 0.93 3.41 -8.23
N ASN A 222 1.36 2.42 -7.46
CA ASN A 222 1.85 2.61 -6.09
C ASN A 222 3.08 3.53 -6.08
N LYS A 223 4.05 3.33 -6.98
CA LYS A 223 5.25 4.20 -7.06
C LYS A 223 4.90 5.61 -7.50
N LEU A 224 3.98 5.76 -8.45
CA LEU A 224 3.47 7.07 -8.85
C LEU A 224 2.77 7.79 -7.69
N SER A 225 1.91 7.06 -6.95
CA SER A 225 1.27 7.60 -5.76
C SER A 225 2.28 7.95 -4.67
N SER A 226 3.37 7.19 -4.50
CA SER A 226 4.44 7.51 -3.55
C SER A 226 5.18 8.78 -3.94
N LEU A 227 5.48 8.98 -5.23
CA LEU A 227 6.06 10.22 -5.74
C LEU A 227 5.17 11.43 -5.42
N PHE A 228 3.88 11.34 -5.72
CA PHE A 228 2.94 12.42 -5.41
C PHE A 228 2.75 12.63 -3.90
N ASN A 229 2.74 11.59 -3.09
CA ASN A 229 2.68 11.72 -1.63
C ASN A 229 3.92 12.45 -1.09
N TRP A 230 5.10 12.16 -1.62
CA TRP A 230 6.32 12.88 -1.28
C TRP A 230 6.22 14.34 -1.72
N ALA A 231 5.80 14.60 -2.96
CA ALA A 231 5.64 15.98 -3.45
C ALA A 231 4.61 16.80 -2.65
N VAL A 232 3.60 16.15 -2.05
CA VAL A 232 2.70 16.82 -1.09
C VAL A 232 3.42 17.19 0.21
N LYS A 233 4.29 16.32 0.72
CA LYS A 233 5.07 16.59 1.94
C LYS A 233 6.10 17.70 1.74
N GLU A 234 6.69 17.76 0.55
CA GLU A 234 7.59 18.85 0.11
C GLU A 234 6.83 20.12 -0.31
N GLU A 235 5.51 20.16 -0.12
CA GLU A 235 4.64 21.30 -0.47
C GLU A 235 4.69 21.72 -1.95
N ILE A 236 5.21 20.86 -2.83
CA ILE A 236 5.26 21.07 -4.29
C ILE A 236 3.85 21.08 -4.89
N ILE A 237 2.95 20.25 -4.32
CA ILE A 237 1.54 20.16 -4.70
C ILE A 237 0.65 19.99 -3.46
N HIS A 238 -0.62 20.36 -3.54
CA HIS A 238 -1.54 20.28 -2.40
C HIS A 238 -2.28 18.95 -2.26
N ARG A 239 -2.33 18.13 -3.32
CA ARG A 239 -3.06 16.85 -3.31
C ARG A 239 -2.40 15.84 -4.21
N ASN A 240 -2.56 14.55 -3.88
CA ASN A 240 -2.10 13.45 -4.71
C ASN A 240 -3.19 13.04 -5.74
N PRO A 241 -2.99 13.29 -7.06
CA PRO A 241 -3.95 12.92 -8.10
C PRO A 241 -4.01 11.40 -8.36
N ALA A 242 -2.97 10.63 -8.02
CA ALA A 242 -2.92 9.18 -8.19
C ALA A 242 -3.50 8.39 -7.00
N ARG A 243 -3.90 9.06 -5.91
CA ARG A 243 -4.36 8.41 -4.67
C ARG A 243 -5.48 7.39 -4.94
N GLY A 244 -5.24 6.14 -4.58
CA GLY A 244 -6.21 5.06 -4.71
C GLY A 244 -6.50 4.60 -6.14
N LEU A 245 -5.76 5.05 -7.16
CA LEU A 245 -5.85 4.46 -8.50
C LEU A 245 -5.20 3.09 -8.50
N ARG A 246 -6.01 2.08 -8.80
CA ARG A 246 -5.57 0.69 -8.91
C ARG A 246 -6.54 -0.11 -9.76
N VAL A 247 -6.03 -1.19 -10.33
CA VAL A 247 -6.85 -2.24 -10.92
C VAL A 247 -7.19 -3.24 -9.83
N MET A 248 -8.47 -3.61 -9.72
CA MET A 248 -8.89 -4.67 -8.80
C MET A 248 -8.33 -6.00 -9.27
N ASP A 249 -7.64 -6.72 -8.37
CA ASP A 249 -7.21 -8.08 -8.62
C ASP A 249 -8.25 -9.03 -8.04
N THR A 250 -8.99 -9.70 -8.92
CA THR A 250 -10.04 -10.65 -8.53
C THR A 250 -9.47 -11.96 -7.99
N ARG A 251 -8.17 -12.23 -8.19
CA ARG A 251 -7.51 -13.44 -7.68
C ARG A 251 -7.14 -13.29 -6.22
N MET A 252 -7.51 -14.28 -5.41
CA MET A 252 -7.11 -14.31 -4.01
C MET A 252 -5.60 -14.51 -3.88
N ALA A 253 -5.01 -13.98 -2.80
CA ALA A 253 -3.56 -14.07 -2.58
C ALA A 253 -3.05 -15.52 -2.56
N ARG A 254 -3.85 -16.46 -2.00
CA ARG A 254 -3.53 -17.90 -1.94
C ARG A 254 -3.43 -18.54 -3.33
N ASP A 255 -4.21 -18.07 -4.30
CA ASP A 255 -4.26 -18.65 -5.65
C ASP A 255 -3.11 -18.14 -6.53
N LYS A 256 -2.37 -17.12 -6.06
CA LYS A 256 -1.23 -16.54 -6.81
C LYS A 256 0.05 -17.36 -6.65
N ARG A 257 0.17 -18.12 -5.56
CA ARG A 257 1.33 -18.96 -5.25
C ARG A 257 0.86 -20.18 -4.48
N LEU A 258 0.78 -21.30 -5.18
CA LEU A 258 0.45 -22.57 -4.56
C LEU A 258 1.67 -23.12 -3.80
N PRO A 259 1.49 -23.66 -2.59
CA PRO A 259 2.53 -24.45 -1.94
C PRO A 259 2.82 -25.70 -2.77
N PHE A 260 4.03 -26.23 -2.65
CA PHE A 260 4.34 -27.51 -3.27
C PHE A 260 3.57 -28.64 -2.60
N GLU A 261 2.97 -29.50 -3.41
CA GLU A 261 2.36 -30.74 -2.95
C GLU A 261 3.45 -31.76 -2.60
N SER A 262 3.13 -32.72 -1.72
CA SER A 262 4.11 -33.70 -1.24
C SER A 262 4.77 -34.50 -2.37
N TRP A 263 4.06 -34.81 -3.47
CA TRP A 263 4.66 -35.50 -4.61
C TRP A 263 5.60 -34.60 -5.43
N GLN A 264 5.33 -33.29 -5.50
CA GLN A 264 6.22 -32.32 -6.14
C GLN A 264 7.52 -32.20 -5.34
N LEU A 265 7.41 -32.13 -4.01
CA LEU A 265 8.57 -32.16 -3.13
C LEU A 265 9.38 -33.45 -3.30
N LYS A 266 8.71 -34.62 -3.32
CA LYS A 266 9.39 -35.90 -3.61
C LYS A 266 10.13 -35.84 -4.94
N ARG A 267 9.50 -35.35 -6.01
CA ARG A 267 10.13 -35.21 -7.33
C ARG A 267 11.37 -34.30 -7.29
N ILE A 268 11.29 -33.16 -6.62
CA ILE A 268 12.43 -32.24 -6.48
C ILE A 268 13.58 -32.92 -5.73
N PHE A 269 13.30 -33.54 -4.58
CA PHE A 269 14.31 -34.13 -3.71
C PHE A 269 14.74 -35.56 -4.09
N ASP A 270 14.08 -36.18 -5.07
CA ASP A 270 14.51 -37.42 -5.75
C ASP A 270 15.31 -37.17 -7.03
N ALA A 271 15.51 -35.90 -7.41
CA ALA A 271 16.29 -35.54 -8.59
C ALA A 271 17.76 -36.04 -8.46
N PRO A 272 18.45 -36.29 -9.59
CA PRO A 272 19.83 -36.77 -9.58
C PRO A 272 20.79 -35.96 -8.71
N LEU A 273 20.60 -34.65 -8.56
CA LEU A 273 21.36 -33.81 -7.63
C LEU A 273 21.42 -34.36 -6.19
N TYR A 274 20.36 -35.04 -5.72
CA TYR A 274 20.26 -35.59 -4.37
C TYR A 274 20.63 -37.08 -4.28
N ARG A 275 20.68 -37.80 -5.41
CA ARG A 275 20.92 -39.25 -5.47
C ARG A 275 22.29 -39.63 -6.06
N GLY A 276 22.83 -38.77 -6.91
CA GLY A 276 23.99 -39.00 -7.76
C GLY A 276 23.76 -38.39 -9.14
N CYS A 277 24.54 -37.36 -9.48
CA CYS A 277 24.46 -36.65 -10.76
C CYS A 277 25.76 -36.73 -11.54
N ARG A 278 25.74 -36.28 -12.80
CA ARG A 278 26.95 -36.17 -13.61
C ARG A 278 27.87 -35.07 -13.09
N ASP A 279 27.33 -33.91 -12.79
CA ASP A 279 28.06 -32.74 -12.29
C ASP A 279 27.07 -31.75 -11.62
N ASP A 280 27.60 -30.79 -10.87
CA ASP A 280 26.80 -29.74 -10.21
C ASP A 280 26.65 -28.47 -11.06
N GLU A 281 26.75 -28.60 -12.39
CA GLU A 281 26.65 -27.51 -13.34
C GLU A 281 25.45 -27.67 -14.27
N ASN A 282 25.64 -28.21 -15.47
CA ASN A 282 24.55 -28.45 -16.44
C ASN A 282 24.06 -29.90 -16.38
N GLY A 283 24.83 -30.81 -15.80
CA GLY A 283 24.49 -32.22 -15.61
C GLY A 283 23.82 -32.56 -14.27
N TYR A 284 23.36 -31.57 -13.50
CA TYR A 284 22.73 -31.78 -12.18
C TYR A 284 21.43 -32.60 -12.24
N ALA A 285 20.76 -32.59 -13.40
CA ALA A 285 19.56 -33.36 -13.67
C ALA A 285 19.85 -34.69 -14.43
N CYS A 286 21.11 -35.00 -14.69
CA CYS A 286 21.54 -36.25 -15.34
C CYS A 286 22.09 -37.19 -14.27
N ARG A 287 21.68 -38.46 -14.29
CA ARG A 287 22.22 -39.48 -13.37
C ARG A 287 23.74 -39.64 -13.56
N GLY A 288 24.45 -39.81 -12.46
CA GLY A 288 25.89 -40.04 -12.47
C GLY A 288 26.44 -40.42 -11.10
N VAL A 289 27.76 -40.58 -11.00
CA VAL A 289 28.45 -41.04 -9.78
C VAL A 289 28.74 -39.92 -8.79
N ASN A 290 28.69 -38.66 -9.23
CA ASN A 290 29.06 -37.52 -8.40
C ASN A 290 27.93 -37.17 -7.43
N ARG A 291 28.29 -36.84 -6.18
CA ARG A 291 27.35 -36.43 -5.13
C ARG A 291 27.72 -35.05 -4.58
N PRO A 292 27.55 -33.99 -5.38
CA PRO A 292 27.94 -32.65 -4.96
C PRO A 292 27.08 -32.18 -3.78
N ARG A 293 27.72 -31.56 -2.79
CA ARG A 293 27.06 -31.04 -1.57
C ARG A 293 27.33 -29.55 -1.39
N ARG A 294 27.09 -28.76 -2.44
CA ARG A 294 27.29 -27.29 -2.49
C ARG A 294 25.97 -26.54 -2.32
N SER A 295 25.93 -25.26 -2.69
CA SER A 295 24.75 -24.38 -2.54
C SER A 295 23.45 -24.99 -3.11
N ARG A 296 23.51 -25.58 -4.31
CA ARG A 296 22.36 -26.22 -5.00
C ARG A 296 21.75 -27.39 -4.23
N PHE A 297 22.57 -28.13 -3.49
CA PHE A 297 22.12 -29.23 -2.65
C PHE A 297 21.53 -28.72 -1.33
N TRP A 298 22.25 -27.84 -0.63
CA TRP A 298 21.89 -27.44 0.74
C TRP A 298 20.79 -26.39 0.83
N ILE A 299 20.76 -25.40 -0.06
CA ILE A 299 19.82 -24.28 0.06
C ILE A 299 18.36 -24.73 -0.01
N PRO A 300 17.93 -25.62 -0.93
CA PRO A 300 16.55 -26.10 -0.95
C PRO A 300 16.20 -26.93 0.31
N LEU A 301 17.15 -27.71 0.83
CA LEU A 301 16.96 -28.50 2.05
C LEU A 301 16.83 -27.62 3.30
N VAL A 302 17.66 -26.58 3.41
CA VAL A 302 17.56 -25.58 4.48
C VAL A 302 16.25 -24.79 4.37
N ALA A 303 15.81 -24.46 3.15
CA ALA A 303 14.52 -23.80 2.94
C ALA A 303 13.34 -24.69 3.34
N LEU A 304 13.38 -25.99 2.97
CA LEU A 304 12.34 -26.97 3.31
C LEU A 304 12.20 -27.14 4.83
N TRP A 305 13.31 -27.38 5.52
CA TRP A 305 13.29 -27.77 6.94
C TRP A 305 13.43 -26.60 7.91
N GLY A 306 14.10 -25.52 7.52
CA GLY A 306 14.34 -24.35 8.37
C GLY A 306 13.36 -23.19 8.14
N GLY A 307 12.66 -23.16 7.00
CA GLY A 307 11.74 -22.06 6.69
C GLY A 307 12.42 -20.68 6.56
N LEU A 308 13.74 -20.65 6.34
CA LEU A 308 14.47 -19.40 6.10
C LEU A 308 14.15 -18.83 4.71
N ARG A 309 14.18 -17.50 4.56
CA ARG A 309 14.01 -16.89 3.24
C ARG A 309 15.24 -17.20 2.40
N GLN A 310 15.05 -17.49 1.12
CA GLN A 310 16.14 -17.79 0.18
C GLN A 310 17.28 -16.76 0.24
N GLY A 311 16.96 -15.46 0.31
CA GLY A 311 17.97 -14.40 0.43
C GLY A 311 18.80 -14.48 1.71
N GLU A 312 18.18 -14.85 2.84
CA GLU A 312 18.85 -15.05 4.13
C GLU A 312 19.79 -16.26 4.07
N ILE A 313 19.35 -17.36 3.44
CA ILE A 313 20.18 -18.56 3.26
C ILE A 313 21.38 -18.26 2.35
N CYS A 314 21.14 -17.61 1.20
CA CYS A 314 22.20 -17.34 0.21
C CYS A 314 23.29 -16.38 0.72
N GLN A 315 22.99 -15.46 1.63
CA GLN A 315 23.96 -14.50 2.18
C GLN A 315 24.60 -14.95 3.51
N MET A 316 24.25 -16.15 3.99
CA MET A 316 24.66 -16.65 5.30
C MET A 316 26.19 -16.76 5.42
N LEU A 317 26.74 -16.22 6.50
CA LEU A 317 28.14 -16.41 6.87
C LEU A 317 28.31 -17.77 7.54
N THR A 318 29.52 -18.32 7.44
CA THR A 318 29.88 -19.53 8.17
C THR A 318 29.72 -19.34 9.69
N ASN A 319 29.95 -18.12 10.17
CA ASN A 319 29.79 -17.72 11.58
C ASN A 319 28.34 -17.48 12.01
N ASP A 320 27.37 -17.51 11.08
CA ASP A 320 25.95 -17.39 11.41
C ASP A 320 25.35 -18.72 11.86
N VAL A 321 26.00 -19.85 11.54
CA VAL A 321 25.62 -21.14 12.09
C VAL A 321 26.37 -21.31 13.41
N ARG A 322 25.65 -21.35 14.53
CA ARG A 322 26.25 -21.38 15.88
C ARG A 322 25.61 -22.44 16.73
N GLU A 323 26.38 -23.00 17.64
CA GLU A 323 25.83 -23.84 18.70
C GLU A 323 25.40 -22.93 19.84
N LEU A 324 24.14 -23.03 20.25
CA LEU A 324 23.54 -22.30 21.36
C LEU A 324 22.89 -23.33 22.27
N ASP A 325 23.34 -23.39 23.53
CA ASP A 325 22.87 -24.36 24.52
C ASP A 325 22.89 -25.82 24.02
N GLY A 326 23.96 -26.19 23.29
CA GLY A 326 24.13 -27.52 22.70
C GLY A 326 23.33 -27.78 21.42
N ILE A 327 22.58 -26.79 20.92
CA ILE A 327 21.75 -26.90 19.72
C ILE A 327 22.36 -26.07 18.60
N LEU A 328 22.67 -26.72 17.48
CA LEU A 328 23.12 -26.02 16.27
C LEU A 328 21.95 -25.19 15.71
N CYS A 329 22.18 -23.90 15.51
CA CYS A 329 21.19 -22.91 15.11
C CYS A 329 21.69 -22.04 13.96
N PHE A 330 20.77 -21.63 13.09
CA PHE A 330 20.95 -20.52 12.17
C PHE A 330 20.64 -19.20 12.89
N VAL A 331 21.62 -18.31 12.98
CA VAL A 331 21.46 -16.96 13.51
C VAL A 331 21.22 -16.01 12.33
N VAL A 332 19.96 -15.60 12.14
CA VAL A 332 19.59 -14.66 11.08
C VAL A 332 19.73 -13.25 11.63
N SER A 333 20.79 -12.53 11.25
CA SER A 333 21.06 -11.14 11.67
C SER A 333 21.35 -10.22 10.47
N ALA A 334 21.08 -8.92 10.65
CA ALA A 334 21.65 -7.85 9.84
C ALA A 334 22.70 -7.18 10.72
N THR A 335 23.92 -7.69 10.70
CA THR A 335 25.04 -6.95 11.28
C THR A 335 25.50 -5.92 10.25
N GLU A 336 25.54 -4.65 10.65
CA GLU A 336 26.21 -3.60 9.88
C GLU A 336 27.70 -3.95 9.76
N GLY A 337 28.23 -3.90 8.53
CA GLY A 337 29.63 -4.27 8.23
C GLY A 337 29.81 -5.61 7.47
N ASP A 338 28.84 -6.52 7.52
CA ASP A 338 28.99 -7.90 6.98
C ASP A 338 28.47 -8.09 5.53
N GLY A 339 28.08 -7.01 4.85
CA GLY A 339 27.44 -7.07 3.52
C GLY A 339 26.07 -7.77 3.49
N LYS A 340 25.45 -8.01 4.65
CA LYS A 340 24.12 -8.62 4.77
C LYS A 340 23.05 -7.53 4.72
N SER A 341 22.03 -7.73 3.90
CA SER A 341 20.82 -6.89 3.96
C SER A 341 19.67 -7.69 4.53
N LEU A 342 19.12 -7.25 5.67
CA LEU A 342 17.78 -7.66 6.09
C LEU A 342 16.81 -6.53 5.81
N LYS A 343 15.57 -6.89 5.50
CA LYS A 343 14.54 -5.92 5.12
C LYS A 343 14.05 -5.07 6.30
N THR A 344 14.23 -5.50 7.56
CA THR A 344 13.84 -4.77 8.78
C THR A 344 14.66 -5.20 10.01
N ALA A 345 14.90 -4.29 10.96
CA ALA A 345 15.60 -4.56 12.23
C ALA A 345 14.89 -5.62 13.11
N ALA A 346 13.57 -5.77 12.95
CA ALA A 346 12.77 -6.81 13.62
C ALA A 346 12.99 -8.24 13.06
N SER A 347 13.94 -8.44 12.13
CA SER A 347 14.18 -9.75 11.48
C SER A 347 15.24 -10.60 12.17
N TYR A 348 15.87 -10.09 13.26
CA TYR A 348 16.79 -10.92 14.05
C TYR A 348 16.04 -12.10 14.65
N ARG A 349 16.52 -13.32 14.37
CA ARG A 349 15.97 -14.53 14.96
C ARG A 349 16.97 -15.66 14.94
N VAL A 350 16.80 -16.58 15.88
CA VAL A 350 17.53 -17.83 15.95
C VAL A 350 16.61 -18.95 15.50
N VAL A 351 17.05 -19.78 14.56
CA VAL A 351 16.30 -20.92 14.03
C VAL A 351 17.10 -22.19 14.26
N PRO A 352 16.62 -23.15 15.08
CA PRO A 352 17.30 -24.43 15.27
C PRO A 352 17.49 -25.17 13.93
N VAL A 353 18.64 -25.82 13.76
CA VAL A 353 18.91 -26.70 12.61
C VAL A 353 18.10 -27.97 12.80
N HIS A 354 17.25 -28.28 11.83
CA HIS A 354 16.38 -29.44 11.88
C HIS A 354 17.19 -30.76 11.95
N PRO A 355 16.76 -31.78 12.75
CA PRO A 355 17.48 -33.04 12.90
C PRO A 355 17.77 -33.77 11.58
N GLU A 356 16.88 -33.67 10.60
CA GLU A 356 17.09 -34.28 9.27
C GLU A 356 18.29 -33.68 8.53
N LEU A 357 18.56 -32.37 8.69
CA LEU A 357 19.75 -31.73 8.14
C LEU A 357 21.02 -32.25 8.82
N LEU A 358 20.97 -32.42 10.15
CA LEU A 358 22.08 -33.01 10.91
C LEU A 358 22.33 -34.45 10.46
N ARG A 359 21.28 -35.27 10.35
CA ARG A 359 21.33 -36.67 9.91
C ARG A 359 22.01 -36.84 8.55
N ILE A 360 21.70 -35.97 7.59
CA ILE A 360 22.31 -36.04 6.27
C ILE A 360 23.71 -35.44 6.23
N GLY A 361 24.19 -34.77 7.28
CA GLY A 361 25.58 -34.35 7.41
C GLY A 361 25.81 -32.84 7.26
N PHE A 362 24.84 -32.01 7.64
CA PHE A 362 24.97 -30.55 7.55
C PHE A 362 26.00 -29.99 8.55
N ALA A 363 26.13 -30.61 9.73
CA ALA A 363 27.12 -30.20 10.74
C ALA A 363 28.55 -30.38 10.23
N GLU A 364 28.83 -31.50 9.54
CA GLU A 364 30.08 -31.80 8.85
C GLU A 364 30.36 -30.74 7.78
N TYR A 365 29.37 -30.40 6.96
CA TYR A 365 29.50 -29.37 5.94
C TYR A 365 29.91 -28.02 6.54
N VAL A 366 29.26 -27.59 7.62
CA VAL A 366 29.60 -26.34 8.32
C VAL A 366 31.01 -26.40 8.90
N ARG A 367 31.40 -27.53 9.51
CA ARG A 367 32.77 -27.75 10.02
C ARG A 367 33.80 -27.69 8.91
N ASP A 368 33.52 -28.26 7.73
CA ASP A 368 34.39 -28.20 6.57
C ASP A 368 34.56 -26.77 6.05
N ARG A 369 33.47 -25.98 5.98
CA ARG A 369 33.55 -24.56 5.61
C ARG A 369 34.39 -23.75 6.60
N ARG A 370 34.23 -23.99 7.91
CA ARG A 370 35.07 -23.38 8.97
C ARG A 370 36.54 -23.76 8.82
N ARG A 371 36.85 -25.04 8.57
CA ARG A 371 38.23 -25.52 8.36
C ARG A 371 38.86 -24.89 7.12
N ALA A 372 38.08 -24.73 6.05
CA ALA A 372 38.51 -24.05 4.83
C ALA A 372 38.66 -22.52 5.00
N LYS A 373 38.26 -21.97 6.15
CA LYS A 373 38.21 -20.52 6.44
C LYS A 373 37.33 -19.75 5.44
N ASP A 374 36.28 -20.39 4.93
CA ASP A 374 35.31 -19.74 4.07
C ASP A 374 34.50 -18.72 4.90
N GLU A 375 34.50 -17.45 4.47
CA GLU A 375 33.71 -16.40 5.11
C GLU A 375 32.20 -16.70 5.00
N ARG A 376 31.76 -17.05 3.79
CA ARG A 376 30.36 -17.40 3.47
C ARG A 376 30.15 -18.91 3.61
N LEU A 377 28.96 -19.29 4.07
CA LEU A 377 28.60 -20.70 4.17
C LEU A 377 28.51 -21.37 2.79
N PHE A 378 28.11 -20.61 1.76
CA PHE A 378 27.99 -21.05 0.37
C PHE A 378 28.95 -20.25 -0.53
N PRO A 379 30.26 -20.57 -0.54
CA PRO A 379 31.28 -19.79 -1.25
C PRO A 379 31.17 -19.88 -2.78
N ASP A 380 30.43 -20.86 -3.31
CA ASP A 380 30.18 -21.02 -4.74
C ASP A 380 29.13 -20.05 -5.30
N LEU A 381 28.41 -19.32 -4.43
CA LEU A 381 27.47 -18.29 -4.87
C LEU A 381 28.21 -16.99 -5.23
N THR A 382 27.81 -16.41 -6.35
CA THR A 382 28.33 -15.13 -6.82
C THR A 382 27.24 -14.07 -6.82
N ILE A 383 27.63 -12.85 -6.48
CA ILE A 383 26.76 -11.67 -6.47
C ILE A 383 26.26 -11.41 -7.90
N ASP A 384 24.97 -11.07 -8.05
CA ASP A 384 24.40 -10.63 -9.31
C ASP A 384 24.64 -9.12 -9.57
N SER A 385 24.19 -8.61 -10.71
CA SER A 385 24.33 -7.19 -11.06
C SER A 385 23.57 -6.24 -10.11
N LEU A 386 22.73 -6.77 -9.22
CA LEU A 386 21.96 -6.02 -8.23
C LEU A 386 22.56 -6.12 -6.82
N GLY A 387 23.73 -6.73 -6.66
CA GLY A 387 24.36 -6.89 -5.35
C GLY A 387 23.82 -8.07 -4.53
N LEU A 388 23.10 -9.03 -5.13
CA LEU A 388 22.43 -10.11 -4.41
C LEU A 388 23.01 -11.49 -4.73
N TYR A 389 23.27 -12.30 -3.70
CA TYR A 389 23.69 -13.71 -3.84
C TYR A 389 22.56 -14.65 -4.31
N SER A 390 21.29 -14.25 -4.10
CA SER A 390 20.13 -15.11 -4.41
C SER A 390 19.73 -15.13 -5.88
N GLY A 391 20.21 -14.18 -6.70
CA GLY A 391 19.71 -13.95 -8.06
C GLY A 391 19.94 -15.14 -8.99
N LYS A 392 21.18 -15.61 -9.09
CA LYS A 392 21.54 -16.77 -9.94
C LYS A 392 20.88 -18.05 -9.45
N PHE A 393 20.87 -18.27 -8.14
CA PHE A 393 20.22 -19.43 -7.53
C PHE A 393 18.72 -19.48 -7.82
N SER A 394 18.01 -18.36 -7.66
CA SER A 394 16.56 -18.30 -7.91
C SER A 394 16.20 -18.68 -9.34
N LYS A 395 16.97 -18.18 -10.32
CA LYS A 395 16.80 -18.52 -11.75
C LYS A 395 17.11 -19.99 -12.06
N TRP A 396 18.08 -20.57 -11.36
CA TRP A 396 18.40 -21.99 -11.50
C TRP A 396 17.28 -22.87 -10.90
N PHE A 397 16.84 -22.58 -9.67
CA PHE A 397 15.82 -23.38 -8.99
C PHE A 397 14.47 -23.36 -9.72
N ALA A 398 14.13 -22.24 -10.38
CA ALA A 398 12.92 -22.12 -11.20
C ALA A 398 12.90 -22.99 -12.47
N ARG A 399 13.95 -23.79 -12.73
CA ARG A 399 14.03 -24.75 -13.85
C ARG A 399 13.60 -26.17 -13.47
N PHE A 400 13.46 -26.47 -12.17
CA PHE A 400 12.76 -27.67 -11.69
C PHE A 400 11.27 -27.54 -11.98
#